data_AF-A0A9N9X3Z5-F1
#
_entry.id   AF-A0A9N9X3Z5-F1
#
_cell.length_a   1.000
_cell.length_b   1.000
_cell.length_c   1.000
_cell.angle_alpha   90.00
_cell.angle_beta   90.00
_cell.angle_gamma   90.00
#
_symmetry.space_group_name_H-M   'P 1'
#
loop_
_entity.id
_entity.type
_entity.pdbx_description
1 polymer ?
#
loop_
_entity_poly.entity_id
_entity_poly.type
_entity_poly.pdbx_seq_one_letter_code
_entity_poly.pdbx_strand_id
1 'polypeptide(L)'
;MSTSLKRKRAPSKKAAGKKNKKSLDMDSDLSEGSGGENNVQPDEVLIAGDGDINETPLPKELLNTMIKPAGQLIFFGNINWDTMGKREVKGQKILPMLYWPHRFTDLRIRLVVSGCVAGHSILVTEDGKAMTFGRNPQGQLGLDDTESRTTPTLVPGLENMNIIGAACGRHHSLFLTDSGTVYACGDNKSGQCGVGNLQPQILVPTRINYRGPPIIKVGAGAEFSVILDIKGGLHSFGLPEYGQLGHNTDGKYFKTSTKLCFNYQTSPKRIVLYIEKSKDGHVSAVDVTEIVDFSCGQNHTVAIDSKKRAFSWGFGGFGRLGHAEQKDEMVPRLIKYFDSQSRGVRSVHCGSTYSLAVTEFNGLYMFGQTKKTGEANMYPKPIQDLAGWNIKCIGTGQTSIIVAADESVIAWGASPCYGELGLGDMQKTSTTPKEVNKLSGAKVTSLTMGICFTLLVASDETPEQKQKLEALKEYTP
;
A
#
# COMPACT_ATOMS: atom_id res chain seq x y z
N MET A 1 -46.59 -76.59 14.34
CA MET A 1 -45.54 -76.93 15.33
C MET A 1 -44.57 -75.78 15.40
N SER A 2 -44.27 -75.34 16.62
CA SER A 2 -43.43 -74.19 16.92
C SER A 2 -41.97 -74.45 16.53
N THR A 3 -41.26 -73.43 16.07
CA THR A 3 -39.97 -73.07 16.66
C THR A 3 -39.66 -71.59 16.42
N SER A 4 -39.42 -70.92 17.54
CA SER A 4 -39.02 -69.54 17.74
C SER A 4 -37.69 -69.20 17.08
N LEU A 5 -37.53 -67.97 16.55
CA LEU A 5 -36.23 -67.30 16.47
C LEU A 5 -36.38 -65.76 16.47
N LYS A 6 -36.05 -65.21 17.64
CA LYS A 6 -35.64 -63.86 18.06
C LYS A 6 -35.47 -62.76 16.98
N ARG A 7 -36.25 -61.68 17.13
CA ARG A 7 -36.01 -60.33 16.58
C ARG A 7 -34.64 -59.77 17.04
N LYS A 8 -33.73 -59.50 16.11
CA LYS A 8 -32.57 -58.62 16.32
C LYS A 8 -32.91 -57.20 15.88
N ARG A 9 -32.78 -56.26 16.82
CA ARG A 9 -32.97 -54.81 16.63
C ARG A 9 -31.85 -54.23 15.76
N ALA A 10 -32.23 -53.33 14.86
CA ALA A 10 -31.33 -52.50 14.07
C ALA A 10 -30.45 -51.61 14.97
N PRO A 11 -29.19 -51.34 14.58
CA PRO A 11 -28.28 -50.54 15.37
C PRO A 11 -28.69 -49.06 15.37
N SER A 12 -28.65 -48.45 16.55
CA SER A 12 -28.91 -47.04 16.80
C SER A 12 -27.88 -46.16 16.08
N LYS A 13 -28.38 -45.22 15.25
CA LYS A 13 -27.56 -44.16 14.68
C LYS A 13 -27.05 -43.26 15.81
N LYS A 14 -25.73 -43.30 16.04
CA LYS A 14 -25.01 -42.33 16.88
C LYS A 14 -25.21 -40.91 16.33
N ALA A 15 -25.29 -39.97 17.27
CA ALA A 15 -25.50 -38.55 17.05
C ALA A 15 -24.64 -37.96 15.92
N ALA A 16 -25.29 -37.27 14.99
CA ALA A 16 -24.61 -36.45 13.99
C ALA A 16 -23.99 -35.24 14.69
N GLY A 17 -22.67 -35.28 14.88
CA GLY A 17 -21.88 -34.14 15.31
C GLY A 17 -22.00 -32.98 14.33
N LYS A 18 -22.10 -31.77 14.86
CA LYS A 18 -22.06 -30.49 14.12
C LYS A 18 -20.96 -30.52 13.06
N LYS A 19 -21.35 -30.46 11.78
CA LYS A 19 -20.42 -30.13 10.69
C LYS A 19 -19.96 -28.68 10.89
N ASN A 20 -18.73 -28.50 11.34
CA ASN A 20 -18.05 -27.22 11.27
C ASN A 20 -17.96 -26.79 9.80
N LYS A 21 -18.57 -25.64 9.51
CA LYS A 21 -18.35 -24.86 8.29
C LYS A 21 -16.87 -24.49 8.29
N LYS A 22 -16.07 -25.10 7.40
CA LYS A 22 -14.72 -24.62 7.09
C LYS A 22 -14.86 -23.20 6.52
N SER A 23 -14.43 -22.19 7.26
CA SER A 23 -14.05 -20.91 6.68
C SER A 23 -12.88 -21.16 5.74
N LEU A 24 -12.92 -20.54 4.57
CA LEU A 24 -11.77 -20.45 3.68
C LEU A 24 -10.78 -19.48 4.33
N ASP A 25 -9.90 -20.03 5.15
CA ASP A 25 -8.76 -19.31 5.72
C ASP A 25 -7.71 -19.15 4.60
N MET A 26 -7.65 -17.97 3.98
CA MET A 26 -6.50 -17.54 3.18
C MET A 26 -5.38 -17.07 4.13
N ASP A 27 -4.75 -18.02 4.79
CA ASP A 27 -3.39 -17.88 5.30
C ASP A 27 -2.55 -18.88 4.50
N SER A 28 -2.02 -18.47 3.35
CA SER A 28 -0.92 -19.21 2.71
C SER A 28 0.40 -18.80 3.37
N ASP A 29 0.54 -19.12 4.66
CA ASP A 29 1.85 -19.27 5.29
C ASP A 29 2.46 -20.57 4.74
N LEU A 30 3.11 -20.46 3.58
CA LEU A 30 4.18 -21.38 3.19
C LEU A 30 5.52 -20.66 3.38
N SER A 31 5.82 -20.35 4.63
CA SER A 31 7.18 -20.10 5.08
C SER A 31 7.63 -21.27 5.96
N GLU A 32 7.97 -22.39 5.32
CA GLU A 32 8.87 -23.37 5.94
C GLU A 32 10.26 -23.24 5.34
N GLY A 33 11.23 -23.10 6.24
CA GLY A 33 12.63 -22.96 5.90
C GLY A 33 13.18 -24.22 5.23
N SER A 34 14.02 -24.00 4.22
CA SER A 34 15.21 -24.80 4.03
C SER A 34 16.30 -23.86 3.52
N GLY A 35 17.24 -23.55 4.42
CA GLY A 35 18.54 -23.04 4.04
C GLY A 35 19.20 -24.10 3.17
N GLY A 36 19.29 -23.82 1.88
CA GLY A 36 20.12 -24.54 0.94
C GLY A 36 21.07 -23.53 0.35
N GLU A 37 22.31 -23.54 0.83
CA GLU A 37 23.44 -22.88 0.19
C GLU A 37 23.42 -23.24 -1.30
N ASN A 38 23.29 -22.23 -2.16
CA ASN A 38 23.64 -22.36 -3.55
C ASN A 38 24.71 -21.32 -3.82
N ASN A 39 25.94 -21.83 -3.98
CA ASN A 39 27.02 -21.19 -4.71
C ASN A 39 26.52 -20.88 -6.13
N VAL A 40 25.91 -19.72 -6.29
CA VAL A 40 25.85 -19.03 -7.58
C VAL A 40 27.17 -18.30 -7.66
N GLN A 41 28.01 -18.64 -8.64
CA GLN A 41 29.16 -17.80 -8.98
C GLN A 41 28.66 -16.36 -9.09
N PRO A 42 29.32 -15.38 -8.45
CA PRO A 42 28.91 -14.00 -8.59
C PRO A 42 29.14 -13.64 -10.05
N ASP A 43 28.06 -13.59 -10.83
CA ASP A 43 28.06 -12.81 -12.06
C ASP A 43 28.55 -11.42 -11.67
N GLU A 44 29.63 -10.97 -12.32
CA GLU A 44 30.28 -9.70 -12.03
C GLU A 44 29.24 -8.61 -11.82
N VAL A 45 29.29 -8.09 -10.59
CA VAL A 45 28.38 -7.09 -10.06
C VAL A 45 28.56 -5.82 -10.88
N LEU A 46 27.71 -5.64 -11.89
CA LEU A 46 27.37 -4.30 -12.34
C LEU A 46 26.38 -3.73 -11.34
N ILE A 47 26.89 -3.31 -10.16
CA ILE A 47 26.32 -2.15 -9.48
C ILE A 47 26.15 -1.12 -10.60
N ALA A 48 24.99 -0.47 -10.68
CA ALA A 48 24.87 0.71 -11.50
C ALA A 48 25.96 1.67 -11.03
N GLY A 49 27.11 1.66 -11.70
CA GLY A 49 28.20 2.55 -11.39
C GLY A 49 27.67 3.97 -11.43
N ASP A 50 28.35 4.88 -10.75
CA ASP A 50 28.04 6.31 -10.70
C ASP A 50 28.00 7.02 -12.09
N GLY A 51 28.12 6.26 -13.19
CA GLY A 51 27.91 6.72 -14.55
C GLY A 51 26.49 7.26 -14.76
N ASP A 52 26.43 8.56 -15.05
CA ASP A 52 25.25 9.39 -15.29
C ASP A 52 24.24 9.40 -14.12
N ILE A 53 24.68 9.90 -12.96
CA ILE A 53 23.77 10.56 -12.03
C ILE A 53 23.40 11.91 -12.69
N ASN A 54 22.20 12.00 -13.25
CA ASN A 54 21.66 13.30 -13.61
C ASN A 54 21.25 14.00 -12.31
N GLU A 55 22.18 14.76 -11.72
CA GLU A 55 21.96 15.53 -10.50
C GLU A 55 21.06 16.75 -10.74
N THR A 56 20.70 17.04 -11.99
CA THR A 56 19.85 18.18 -12.31
C THR A 56 18.48 18.00 -11.65
N PRO A 57 18.05 18.95 -10.79
CA PRO A 57 16.73 18.91 -10.21
C PRO A 57 15.63 18.92 -11.27
N LEU A 58 14.50 18.30 -10.97
CA LEU A 58 13.28 18.40 -11.75
C LEU A 58 12.88 19.88 -11.95
N PRO A 59 12.12 20.20 -13.01
CA PRO A 59 11.66 21.56 -13.25
C PRO A 59 10.99 22.18 -12.01
N LYS A 60 11.34 23.43 -11.67
CA LYS A 60 10.84 24.11 -10.46
C LYS A 60 9.32 24.14 -10.37
N GLU A 61 8.65 24.37 -11.50
CA GLU A 61 7.19 24.36 -11.58
C GLU A 61 6.60 23.00 -11.17
N LEU A 62 7.23 21.91 -11.60
CA LEU A 62 6.83 20.56 -11.21
C LEU A 62 7.08 20.32 -9.72
N LEU A 63 8.28 20.67 -9.22
CA LEU A 63 8.62 20.53 -7.80
C LEU A 63 7.63 21.25 -6.88
N ASN A 64 7.16 22.44 -7.26
CA ASN A 64 6.16 23.19 -6.51
C ASN A 64 4.80 22.47 -6.41
N THR A 65 4.46 21.57 -7.34
CA THR A 65 3.23 20.76 -7.25
C THR A 65 3.40 19.54 -6.33
N MET A 66 4.62 19.03 -6.21
CA MET A 66 4.97 17.81 -5.48
C MET A 66 5.25 18.07 -4.01
N ILE A 67 5.96 19.16 -3.69
CA ILE A 67 6.34 19.52 -2.33
C ILE A 67 5.15 20.18 -1.63
N LYS A 68 4.66 19.56 -0.55
CA LYS A 68 3.56 20.09 0.25
C LYS A 68 4.07 20.99 1.39
N PRO A 69 3.24 21.89 1.93
CA PRO A 69 3.60 22.65 3.12
C PRO A 69 3.85 21.74 4.33
N ALA A 70 4.85 22.09 5.13
CA ALA A 70 5.14 21.40 6.37
C ALA A 70 4.06 21.68 7.43
N GLY A 71 3.93 20.76 8.39
CA GLY A 71 2.98 20.81 9.49
C GLY A 71 3.48 20.02 10.70
N GLN A 72 2.63 19.97 11.73
CA GLN A 72 2.81 19.12 12.90
C GLN A 72 2.42 17.68 12.57
N LEU A 73 3.25 16.73 12.98
CA LEU A 73 2.95 15.30 12.83
C LEU A 73 1.97 14.82 13.90
N ILE A 74 0.91 14.15 13.44
CA ILE A 74 -0.10 13.50 14.27
C ILE A 74 -0.12 12.00 13.98
N PHE A 75 -0.20 11.19 15.04
CA PHE A 75 -0.14 9.74 14.99
C PHE A 75 -1.20 9.08 15.88
N PHE A 76 -1.79 7.99 15.40
CA PHE A 76 -2.71 7.14 16.15
C PHE A 76 -2.82 5.75 15.54
N GLY A 77 -3.23 4.77 16.34
CA GLY A 77 -3.32 3.36 15.97
C GLY A 77 -2.34 2.46 16.72
N ASN A 78 -1.95 1.37 16.07
CA ASN A 78 -1.10 0.35 16.68
C ASN A 78 0.36 0.81 16.74
N ILE A 79 0.99 0.64 17.90
CA ILE A 79 2.39 1.00 18.17
C ILE A 79 3.29 -0.23 18.40
N ASN A 80 2.73 -1.44 18.34
CA ASN A 80 3.46 -2.68 18.52
C ASN A 80 4.08 -3.15 17.20
N TRP A 81 5.13 -2.46 16.75
CA TRP A 81 5.71 -2.61 15.40
C TRP A 81 6.02 -4.05 15.00
N ASP A 82 6.63 -4.85 15.88
CA ASP A 82 7.09 -6.21 15.53
C ASP A 82 5.97 -7.26 15.50
N THR A 83 4.87 -6.99 16.19
CA THR A 83 3.69 -7.88 16.26
C THR A 83 2.54 -7.40 15.37
N MET A 84 2.68 -6.23 14.76
CA MET A 84 1.67 -5.62 13.93
C MET A 84 1.25 -6.55 12.79
N GLY A 85 -0.06 -6.81 12.70
CA GLY A 85 -0.63 -7.72 11.70
C GLY A 85 -0.38 -9.21 11.93
N LYS A 86 0.27 -9.61 13.04
CA LYS A 86 0.49 -11.02 13.41
C LYS A 86 -0.53 -11.50 14.43
N ARG A 87 -0.70 -12.82 14.53
CA ARG A 87 -1.48 -13.44 15.61
C ARG A 87 -0.76 -13.24 16.94
N GLU A 88 -1.52 -12.91 17.99
CA GLU A 88 -0.97 -12.73 19.33
C GLU A 88 -0.38 -14.05 19.86
N VAL A 89 0.85 -13.99 20.36
CA VAL A 89 1.54 -15.12 20.99
C VAL A 89 1.43 -14.98 22.51
N LYS A 90 1.06 -16.07 23.20
CA LYS A 90 0.94 -16.07 24.68
C LYS A 90 2.26 -15.65 25.33
N GLY A 91 2.18 -14.71 26.28
CA GLY A 91 3.34 -14.21 27.05
C GLY A 91 4.04 -13.00 26.44
N GLN A 92 3.62 -12.53 25.26
CA GLN A 92 4.17 -11.32 24.67
C GLN A 92 3.60 -10.06 25.32
N LYS A 93 4.48 -9.12 25.71
CA LYS A 93 4.07 -7.80 26.21
C LYS A 93 3.47 -7.00 25.05
N ILE A 94 2.20 -6.59 25.19
CA ILE A 94 1.50 -5.75 24.23
C ILE A 94 1.32 -4.37 24.86
N LEU A 95 1.83 -3.34 24.17
CA LEU A 95 1.64 -1.94 24.54
C LEU A 95 0.21 -1.49 24.21
N PRO A 96 -0.38 -0.56 25.01
CA PRO A 96 -1.70 -0.02 24.73
C PRO A 96 -1.72 0.72 23.40
N MET A 97 -2.78 0.50 22.63
CA MET A 97 -3.01 1.15 21.34
C MET A 97 -3.41 2.62 21.53
N LEU A 98 -3.07 3.47 20.56
CA LEU A 98 -3.45 4.88 20.56
C LEU A 98 -4.81 5.06 19.86
N TYR A 99 -5.91 5.00 20.61
CA TYR A 99 -7.26 5.18 20.05
C TYR A 99 -7.64 6.64 19.76
N TRP A 100 -6.86 7.59 20.27
CA TRP A 100 -7.02 9.02 20.01
C TRP A 100 -5.81 9.56 19.22
N PRO A 101 -5.99 10.62 18.42
CA PRO A 101 -4.88 11.34 17.79
C PRO A 101 -3.92 11.92 18.83
N HIS A 102 -2.62 11.67 18.65
CA HIS A 102 -1.54 12.23 19.46
C HIS A 102 -0.61 13.07 18.61
N ARG A 103 -0.05 14.15 19.18
CA ARG A 103 1.14 14.78 18.61
C ARG A 103 2.31 13.82 18.72
N PHE A 104 3.14 13.79 17.70
CA PHE A 104 4.32 12.95 17.67
C PHE A 104 5.48 13.75 17.12
N THR A 105 6.55 13.90 17.91
CA THR A 105 7.75 14.72 17.65
C THR A 105 7.48 16.22 17.40
N ASP A 106 8.47 17.08 17.69
CA ASP A 106 8.41 18.52 17.37
C ASP A 106 8.93 18.83 15.96
N LEU A 107 9.30 17.81 15.19
CA LEU A 107 9.78 17.97 13.83
C LEU A 107 8.67 18.47 12.89
N ARG A 108 9.05 19.43 12.04
CA ARG A 108 8.23 19.95 10.95
C ARG A 108 8.25 18.97 9.78
N ILE A 109 7.11 18.35 9.49
CA ILE A 109 7.00 17.29 8.47
C ILE A 109 6.19 17.80 7.29
N ARG A 110 6.68 17.60 6.07
CA ARG A 110 5.98 17.95 4.82
C ARG A 110 5.34 16.76 4.11
N LEU A 111 5.81 15.55 4.39
CA LEU A 111 5.30 14.32 3.80
C LEU A 111 5.33 13.18 4.83
N VAL A 112 4.20 12.47 4.93
CA VAL A 112 4.09 11.19 5.64
C VAL A 112 3.83 10.07 4.64
N VAL A 113 4.57 8.98 4.76
CA VAL A 113 4.41 7.80 3.90
C VAL A 113 4.39 6.53 4.73
N SER A 114 3.45 5.66 4.38
CA SER A 114 3.41 4.26 4.78
C SER A 114 2.67 3.50 3.67
N GLY A 115 2.21 2.29 3.92
CA GLY A 115 1.47 1.49 2.95
C GLY A 115 0.44 0.60 3.62
N CYS A 116 -0.60 0.21 2.88
CA CYS A 116 -1.73 -0.59 3.41
C CYS A 116 -1.31 -1.97 3.98
N VAL A 117 -0.08 -2.40 3.74
CA VAL A 117 0.53 -3.63 4.25
C VAL A 117 1.88 -3.40 4.95
N ALA A 118 2.26 -2.14 5.16
CA ALA A 118 3.52 -1.77 5.77
C ALA A 118 3.38 -1.68 7.30
N GLY A 119 4.42 -2.15 7.99
CA GLY A 119 4.61 -1.99 9.45
C GLY A 119 5.64 -0.91 9.79
N HIS A 120 5.96 -0.03 8.85
CA HIS A 120 6.96 1.02 8.98
C HIS A 120 6.51 2.28 8.22
N SER A 121 7.20 3.38 8.49
CA SER A 121 6.86 4.69 7.94
C SER A 121 8.10 5.48 7.55
N ILE A 122 7.91 6.35 6.58
CA ILE A 122 8.89 7.34 6.13
C ILE A 122 8.27 8.72 6.35
N LEU A 123 9.03 9.61 6.95
CA LEU A 123 8.71 11.03 7.10
C LEU A 123 9.70 11.82 6.27
N VAL A 124 9.25 12.91 5.66
CA VAL A 124 10.14 13.91 5.08
C VAL A 124 9.95 15.21 5.84
N THR A 125 11.03 15.72 6.39
CA THR A 125 11.07 16.99 7.10
C THR A 125 10.91 18.17 6.13
N GLU A 126 10.67 19.37 6.68
CA GLU A 126 10.55 20.62 5.91
C GLU A 126 11.76 20.88 4.99
N ASP A 127 12.96 20.57 5.47
CA ASP A 127 14.25 20.69 4.75
C ASP A 127 14.57 19.48 3.83
N GLY A 128 13.63 18.55 3.68
CA GLY A 128 13.74 17.45 2.71
C GLY A 128 14.51 16.22 3.17
N LYS A 129 14.82 16.09 4.46
CA LYS A 129 15.49 14.91 5.02
C LYS A 129 14.51 13.76 5.21
N ALA A 130 14.92 12.56 4.84
CA ALA A 130 14.16 11.35 5.11
C ALA A 130 14.44 10.83 6.52
N MET A 131 13.37 10.61 7.28
CA MET A 131 13.41 9.91 8.56
C MET A 131 12.51 8.68 8.51
N THR A 132 12.91 7.61 9.18
CA THR A 132 12.20 6.33 9.17
C THR A 132 11.98 5.81 10.57
N PHE A 133 10.86 5.11 10.77
CA PHE A 133 10.57 4.39 12.02
C PHE A 133 9.59 3.24 11.78
N GLY A 134 9.50 2.36 12.76
CA GLY A 134 8.67 1.17 12.79
C GLY A 134 9.48 -0.11 12.66
N ARG A 135 8.88 -1.11 12.02
CA ARG A 135 9.43 -2.46 11.90
C ARG A 135 10.62 -2.52 10.93
N ASN A 136 11.74 -3.15 11.30
CA ASN A 136 12.97 -3.21 10.47
C ASN A 136 13.64 -4.59 10.21
N PRO A 137 12.98 -5.77 10.33
CA PRO A 137 13.65 -7.06 10.25
C PRO A 137 14.24 -7.37 8.86
N GLN A 138 13.94 -6.59 7.82
CA GLN A 138 14.51 -6.75 6.49
C GLN A 138 15.37 -5.56 6.04
N GLY A 139 15.64 -4.58 6.92
CA GLY A 139 16.37 -3.37 6.57
C GLY A 139 15.53 -2.29 5.86
N GLN A 140 14.19 -2.40 5.94
CA GLN A 140 13.28 -1.45 5.28
C GLN A 140 13.34 -0.01 5.80
N LEU A 141 14.02 0.24 6.92
CA LEU A 141 14.29 1.59 7.42
C LEU A 141 15.53 2.21 6.77
N GLY A 142 16.43 1.42 6.18
CA GLY A 142 17.61 1.95 5.49
C GLY A 142 18.70 2.49 6.43
N LEU A 143 18.73 2.01 7.67
CA LEU A 143 19.61 2.51 8.74
C LEU A 143 20.93 1.71 8.88
N ASP A 144 21.26 0.88 7.88
CA ASP A 144 22.39 -0.08 7.94
C ASP A 144 22.29 -1.11 9.07
N ASP A 145 21.07 -1.38 9.53
CA ASP A 145 20.75 -2.38 10.54
C ASP A 145 19.41 -3.06 10.26
N THR A 146 19.04 -4.04 11.09
CA THR A 146 17.72 -4.68 11.06
C THR A 146 16.92 -4.46 12.36
N GLU A 147 17.22 -3.39 13.08
CA GLU A 147 16.60 -3.07 14.37
C GLU A 147 15.39 -2.15 14.18
N SER A 148 14.25 -2.56 14.74
CA SER A 148 13.03 -1.74 14.72
C SER A 148 13.23 -0.47 15.54
N ARG A 149 12.73 0.68 15.04
CA ARG A 149 12.80 1.98 15.73
C ARG A 149 11.41 2.45 16.10
N THR A 150 11.21 2.96 17.31
CA THR A 150 9.91 3.51 17.74
C THR A 150 9.79 5.02 17.51
N THR A 151 10.91 5.69 17.25
CA THR A 151 11.00 7.13 16.98
C THR A 151 11.58 7.39 15.58
N PRO A 152 11.21 8.52 14.94
CA PRO A 152 11.79 8.92 13.67
C PRO A 152 13.32 9.01 13.77
N THR A 153 14.02 8.26 12.92
CA THR A 153 15.48 8.26 12.84
C THR A 153 15.90 8.72 11.44
N LEU A 154 16.85 9.66 11.35
CA LEU A 154 17.42 10.12 10.08
C LEU A 154 18.06 8.94 9.32
N VAL A 155 17.85 8.88 8.00
CA VAL A 155 18.47 7.86 7.14
C VAL A 155 19.83 8.35 6.66
N PRO A 156 20.96 7.80 7.15
CA PRO A 156 22.29 8.37 6.89
C PRO A 156 22.65 8.38 5.40
N GLY A 157 22.33 7.31 4.67
CA GLY A 157 22.62 7.19 3.23
C GLY A 157 21.89 8.19 2.34
N LEU A 158 20.93 8.96 2.86
CA LEU A 158 20.16 9.96 2.14
C LEU A 158 20.29 11.37 2.74
N GLU A 159 21.19 11.57 3.72
CA GLU A 159 21.27 12.82 4.49
C GLU A 159 21.57 14.05 3.60
N ASN A 160 22.30 13.87 2.50
CA ASN A 160 22.71 14.93 1.59
C ASN A 160 21.77 15.10 0.38
N MET A 161 20.62 14.41 0.39
CA MET A 161 19.64 14.45 -0.69
C MET A 161 18.36 15.14 -0.24
N ASN A 162 17.65 15.75 -1.20
CA ASN A 162 16.33 16.32 -0.97
C ASN A 162 15.26 15.32 -1.43
N ILE A 163 14.61 14.66 -0.47
CA ILE A 163 13.59 13.65 -0.75
C ILE A 163 12.23 14.33 -0.95
N ILE A 164 11.58 14.11 -2.08
CA ILE A 164 10.28 14.73 -2.43
C ILE A 164 9.12 13.74 -2.50
N GLY A 165 9.42 12.43 -2.48
CA GLY A 165 8.42 11.37 -2.50
C GLY A 165 8.98 10.09 -1.91
N ALA A 166 8.10 9.17 -1.51
CA ALA A 166 8.50 7.85 -1.05
C ALA A 166 7.34 6.86 -1.18
N ALA A 167 7.63 5.56 -1.02
CA ALA A 167 6.62 4.50 -0.93
C ALA A 167 7.09 3.39 0.01
N CYS A 168 6.16 2.77 0.73
CA CYS A 168 6.44 1.63 1.60
C CYS A 168 5.69 0.38 1.11
N GLY A 169 6.42 -0.68 0.81
CA GLY A 169 5.84 -2.01 0.61
C GLY A 169 5.71 -2.77 1.92
N ARG A 170 5.57 -4.11 1.87
CA ARG A 170 5.45 -4.91 3.10
C ARG A 170 6.74 -4.87 3.93
N HIS A 171 7.89 -4.99 3.27
CA HIS A 171 9.20 -5.03 3.90
C HIS A 171 10.28 -4.30 3.09
N HIS A 172 9.90 -3.35 2.24
CA HIS A 172 10.83 -2.52 1.47
C HIS A 172 10.34 -1.08 1.37
N SER A 173 11.25 -0.18 1.02
CA SER A 173 11.03 1.26 0.93
C SER A 173 11.63 1.80 -0.37
N LEU A 174 10.96 2.79 -0.96
CA LEU A 174 11.46 3.58 -2.08
C LEU A 174 11.53 5.05 -1.68
N PHE A 175 12.59 5.75 -2.08
CA PHE A 175 12.81 7.17 -1.84
C PHE A 175 13.03 7.88 -3.17
N LEU A 176 12.29 8.95 -3.41
CA LEU A 176 12.36 9.76 -4.62
C LEU A 176 13.01 11.10 -4.29
N THR A 177 14.15 11.37 -4.93
CA THR A 177 14.87 12.65 -4.84
C THR A 177 14.26 13.71 -5.76
N ASP A 178 14.60 14.97 -5.52
CA ASP A 178 14.21 16.10 -6.37
C ASP A 178 14.85 16.12 -7.77
N SER A 179 15.89 15.35 -8.02
CA SER A 179 16.43 15.07 -9.36
C SER A 179 15.69 13.95 -10.10
N GLY A 180 14.68 13.34 -9.48
CA GLY A 180 13.95 12.20 -10.04
C GLY A 180 14.72 10.88 -9.99
N THR A 181 15.78 10.80 -9.17
CA THR A 181 16.49 9.55 -8.87
C THR A 181 15.78 8.80 -7.75
N VAL A 182 15.69 7.48 -7.87
CA VAL A 182 15.04 6.60 -6.87
C VAL A 182 16.07 5.71 -6.18
N TYR A 183 15.98 5.66 -4.85
CA TYR A 183 16.75 4.76 -3.99
C TYR A 183 15.79 3.77 -3.33
N ALA A 184 16.28 2.56 -3.04
CA ALA A 184 15.50 1.50 -2.40
C ALA A 184 16.29 0.82 -1.29
N CYS A 185 15.58 0.36 -0.25
CA CYS A 185 16.13 -0.48 0.80
C CYS A 185 15.08 -1.48 1.32
N GLY A 186 15.52 -2.48 2.06
CA GLY A 186 14.68 -3.55 2.63
C GLY A 186 14.81 -4.89 1.92
N ASP A 187 13.73 -5.67 1.99
CA ASP A 187 13.62 -6.98 1.35
C ASP A 187 13.74 -6.86 -0.18
N ASN A 188 14.57 -7.71 -0.76
CA ASN A 188 14.79 -7.79 -2.20
C ASN A 188 14.84 -9.24 -2.71
N LYS A 189 14.29 -10.20 -1.95
CA LYS A 189 14.16 -11.61 -2.36
C LYS A 189 13.42 -11.82 -3.68
N SER A 190 12.48 -10.93 -3.99
CA SER A 190 11.69 -10.94 -5.23
C SER A 190 12.13 -9.86 -6.21
N GLY A 191 13.27 -9.18 -5.99
CA GLY A 191 13.73 -8.08 -6.83
C GLY A 191 12.98 -6.76 -6.62
N GLN A 192 12.19 -6.61 -5.55
CA GLN A 192 11.30 -5.47 -5.34
C GLN A 192 12.01 -4.15 -5.00
N CYS A 193 13.32 -4.18 -4.69
CA CYS A 193 14.15 -2.98 -4.60
C CYS A 193 14.66 -2.51 -5.98
N GLY A 194 14.60 -3.35 -7.02
CA GLY A 194 14.90 -2.91 -8.39
C GLY A 194 16.38 -2.60 -8.65
N VAL A 195 17.29 -3.06 -7.81
CA VAL A 195 18.74 -2.77 -7.86
C VAL A 195 19.52 -3.64 -8.85
N GLY A 196 18.83 -4.45 -9.66
CA GLY A 196 19.45 -5.31 -10.68
C GLY A 196 19.84 -6.72 -10.22
N ASN A 197 19.73 -7.02 -8.93
CA ASN A 197 20.07 -8.33 -8.35
C ASN A 197 18.98 -8.84 -7.39
N LEU A 198 19.22 -10.02 -6.81
CA LEU A 198 18.36 -10.69 -5.82
C LEU A 198 19.05 -10.83 -4.46
N GLN A 199 19.94 -9.91 -4.10
CA GLN A 199 20.48 -9.85 -2.74
C GLN A 199 19.29 -9.73 -1.77
N PRO A 200 19.09 -10.65 -0.81
CA PRO A 200 17.84 -10.72 -0.05
C PRO A 200 17.50 -9.46 0.75
N GLN A 201 18.50 -8.70 1.18
CA GLN A 201 18.35 -7.50 1.99
C GLN A 201 19.27 -6.39 1.48
N ILE A 202 18.71 -5.20 1.34
CA ILE A 202 19.40 -3.95 0.98
C ILE A 202 19.33 -3.04 2.22
N LEU A 203 20.38 -3.02 3.04
CA LEU A 203 20.35 -2.36 4.36
C LEU A 203 20.54 -0.85 4.30
N VAL A 204 21.18 -0.35 3.24
CA VAL A 204 21.42 1.07 2.96
C VAL A 204 20.68 1.44 1.67
N PRO A 205 19.97 2.58 1.62
CA PRO A 205 19.32 3.05 0.39
C PRO A 205 20.26 3.01 -0.81
N THR A 206 19.94 2.14 -1.76
CA THR A 206 20.74 1.89 -2.95
C THR A 206 19.97 2.33 -4.18
N ARG A 207 20.63 3.02 -5.11
CA ARG A 207 20.02 3.50 -6.36
C ARG A 207 19.44 2.32 -7.15
N ILE A 208 18.21 2.46 -7.63
CA ILE A 208 17.59 1.44 -8.49
C ILE A 208 18.27 1.38 -9.85
N ASN A 209 18.30 0.22 -10.50
CA ASN A 209 18.90 0.03 -11.82
C ASN A 209 17.99 0.55 -12.94
N TYR A 210 17.88 1.87 -13.03
CA TYR A 210 17.03 2.57 -13.99
C TYR A 210 17.81 3.67 -14.72
N ARG A 211 17.73 3.66 -16.06
CA ARG A 211 18.44 4.59 -16.96
C ARG A 211 17.49 5.40 -17.86
N GLY A 212 16.19 5.43 -17.52
CA GLY A 212 15.18 6.17 -18.27
C GLY A 212 15.02 7.63 -17.82
N PRO A 213 13.95 8.32 -18.26
CA PRO A 213 13.68 9.71 -17.87
C PRO A 213 13.45 9.88 -16.35
N PRO A 214 13.68 11.07 -15.77
CA PRO A 214 13.48 11.32 -14.35
C PRO A 214 12.11 10.84 -13.82
N ILE A 215 12.11 10.25 -12.63
CA ILE A 215 10.91 9.74 -11.97
C ILE A 215 10.18 10.88 -11.26
N ILE A 216 8.84 10.86 -11.30
CA ILE A 216 7.96 11.84 -10.65
C ILE A 216 7.03 11.21 -9.62
N LYS A 217 6.87 9.88 -9.62
CA LYS A 217 6.09 9.19 -8.59
C LYS A 217 6.58 7.77 -8.38
N VAL A 218 6.58 7.34 -7.12
CA VAL A 218 6.90 5.97 -6.70
C VAL A 218 5.71 5.37 -5.95
N GLY A 219 5.55 4.05 -6.03
CA GLY A 219 4.55 3.29 -5.30
C GLY A 219 5.01 1.86 -5.09
N ALA A 220 4.49 1.23 -4.05
CA ALA A 220 4.87 -0.12 -3.66
C ALA A 220 3.64 -0.93 -3.28
N GLY A 221 3.57 -2.16 -3.80
CA GLY A 221 2.68 -3.18 -3.24
C GLY A 221 3.40 -4.02 -2.19
N ALA A 222 2.92 -5.23 -1.93
CA ALA A 222 3.55 -6.07 -0.90
C ALA A 222 5.00 -6.43 -1.24
N GLU A 223 5.23 -6.94 -2.44
CA GLU A 223 6.51 -7.51 -2.90
C GLU A 223 6.83 -7.07 -4.34
N PHE A 224 6.29 -5.93 -4.74
CA PHE A 224 6.56 -5.29 -6.03
C PHE A 224 6.51 -3.78 -5.90
N SER A 225 7.08 -3.12 -6.91
CA SER A 225 7.25 -1.67 -6.96
C SER A 225 6.85 -1.15 -8.33
N VAL A 226 6.36 0.09 -8.36
CA VAL A 226 5.96 0.79 -9.57
C VAL A 226 6.52 2.21 -9.51
N ILE A 227 7.07 2.69 -10.63
CA ILE A 227 7.60 4.04 -10.79
C ILE A 227 7.02 4.69 -12.05
N LEU A 228 6.73 5.99 -11.97
CA LEU A 228 6.21 6.80 -13.07
C LEU A 228 7.24 7.85 -13.46
N ASP A 229 7.64 7.85 -14.72
CA ASP A 229 8.55 8.86 -15.26
C ASP A 229 7.84 10.15 -15.68
N ILE A 230 8.60 11.22 -15.89
CA ILE A 230 8.11 12.54 -16.31
C ILE A 230 7.44 12.55 -17.69
N LYS A 231 7.63 11.50 -18.50
CA LYS A 231 6.99 11.33 -19.82
C LYS A 231 5.71 10.49 -19.75
N GLY A 232 5.25 10.16 -18.54
CA GLY A 232 4.07 9.33 -18.31
C GLY A 232 4.30 7.83 -18.52
N GLY A 233 5.55 7.38 -18.55
CA GLY A 233 5.93 5.98 -18.67
C GLY A 233 5.88 5.27 -17.31
N LEU A 234 5.02 4.25 -17.20
CA LEU A 234 4.92 3.41 -16.01
C LEU A 234 5.86 2.21 -16.09
N HIS A 235 6.62 1.95 -15.03
CA HIS A 235 7.56 0.84 -14.94
C HIS A 235 7.34 0.05 -13.67
N SER A 236 7.51 -1.27 -13.73
CA SER A 236 7.29 -2.16 -12.60
C SER A 236 8.40 -3.19 -12.46
N PHE A 237 8.64 -3.62 -11.22
CA PHE A 237 9.66 -4.58 -10.83
C PHE A 237 9.28 -5.28 -9.52
N GLY A 238 9.88 -6.44 -9.25
CA GLY A 238 9.56 -7.29 -8.10
C GLY A 238 8.89 -8.62 -8.49
N LEU A 239 8.01 -9.09 -7.60
CA LEU A 239 7.24 -10.34 -7.76
C LEU A 239 6.22 -10.24 -8.91
N PRO A 240 6.24 -11.15 -9.91
CA PRO A 240 5.28 -11.17 -11.03
C PRO A 240 3.95 -11.86 -10.72
N GLU A 241 3.77 -12.44 -9.53
CA GLU A 241 2.57 -13.20 -9.18
C GLU A 241 1.27 -12.43 -9.47
N TYR A 242 0.25 -13.15 -9.95
CA TYR A 242 -1.04 -12.59 -10.42
C TYR A 242 -0.93 -11.65 -11.63
N GLY A 243 0.25 -11.50 -12.22
CA GLY A 243 0.53 -10.51 -13.25
C GLY A 243 0.48 -9.07 -12.73
N GLN A 244 0.74 -8.85 -11.44
CA GLN A 244 0.71 -7.52 -10.80
C GLN A 244 1.74 -6.54 -11.40
N LEU A 245 2.72 -7.03 -12.16
CA LEU A 245 3.66 -6.21 -12.94
C LEU A 245 3.11 -5.77 -14.31
N GLY A 246 1.94 -6.25 -14.75
CA GLY A 246 1.30 -5.74 -15.97
C GLY A 246 2.02 -6.09 -17.28
N HIS A 247 2.82 -7.17 -17.30
CA HIS A 247 3.61 -7.59 -18.46
C HIS A 247 3.02 -8.81 -19.21
N ASN A 248 1.73 -9.08 -19.04
CA ASN A 248 1.02 -10.23 -19.62
C ASN A 248 1.63 -11.60 -19.24
N THR A 249 2.15 -11.72 -18.02
CA THR A 249 2.72 -12.96 -17.49
C THR A 249 2.65 -12.92 -15.96
N ASP A 250 2.48 -14.08 -15.33
CA ASP A 250 2.63 -14.25 -13.87
C ASP A 250 4.03 -14.75 -13.48
N GLY A 251 4.94 -14.89 -14.45
CA GLY A 251 6.34 -15.27 -14.27
C GLY A 251 6.58 -16.68 -13.75
N LYS A 252 5.56 -17.54 -13.67
CA LYS A 252 5.66 -18.89 -13.12
C LYS A 252 6.47 -19.83 -14.01
N TYR A 253 7.35 -20.62 -13.41
CA TYR A 253 8.03 -21.73 -14.07
C TYR A 253 8.33 -22.85 -13.07
N PHE A 254 8.47 -24.08 -13.56
CA PHE A 254 8.86 -25.23 -12.75
C PHE A 254 10.39 -25.33 -12.72
N LYS A 255 11.01 -25.18 -11.54
CA LYS A 255 12.44 -25.45 -11.35
C LYS A 255 12.71 -26.94 -11.23
N THR A 256 11.80 -27.65 -10.58
CA THR A 256 11.70 -29.11 -10.56
C THR A 256 10.24 -29.49 -10.76
N SER A 257 9.93 -30.77 -10.93
CA SER A 257 8.54 -31.26 -11.11
C SER A 257 7.58 -30.84 -10.00
N THR A 258 8.07 -30.53 -8.80
CA THR A 258 7.27 -30.15 -7.63
C THR A 258 7.50 -28.72 -7.16
N LYS A 259 8.59 -28.06 -7.59
CA LYS A 259 8.95 -26.72 -7.14
C LYS A 259 8.61 -25.68 -8.19
N LEU A 260 7.52 -24.95 -7.93
CA LEU A 260 7.17 -23.74 -8.66
C LEU A 260 8.07 -22.58 -8.22
N CYS A 261 8.55 -21.78 -9.17
CA CYS A 261 9.37 -20.60 -8.97
C CYS A 261 8.86 -19.45 -9.86
N PHE A 262 9.38 -18.25 -9.63
CA PHE A 262 8.99 -17.04 -10.35
C PHE A 262 10.20 -16.37 -11.00
N ASN A 263 10.04 -15.93 -12.24
CA ASN A 263 11.00 -15.08 -12.93
C ASN A 263 10.80 -13.63 -12.44
N TYR A 264 11.50 -13.28 -11.37
CA TYR A 264 11.45 -11.94 -10.79
C TYR A 264 11.97 -10.88 -11.74
N GLN A 265 11.37 -9.70 -11.68
CA GLN A 265 11.84 -8.54 -12.42
C GLN A 265 12.76 -7.71 -11.51
N THR A 266 14.08 -7.84 -11.67
CA THR A 266 15.07 -7.21 -10.76
C THR A 266 15.42 -5.77 -11.09
N SER A 267 14.96 -5.26 -12.22
CA SER A 267 15.16 -3.86 -12.67
C SER A 267 13.86 -3.34 -13.28
N PRO A 268 13.55 -2.03 -13.20
CA PRO A 268 12.28 -1.51 -13.69
C PRO A 268 12.05 -1.81 -15.17
N LYS A 269 10.91 -2.45 -15.48
CA LYS A 269 10.48 -2.76 -16.84
C LYS A 269 9.25 -1.96 -17.21
N ARG A 270 9.29 -1.32 -18.38
CA ARG A 270 8.18 -0.48 -18.86
C ARG A 270 6.94 -1.32 -19.15
N ILE A 271 5.78 -0.82 -18.71
CA ILE A 271 4.47 -1.32 -19.08
C ILE A 271 4.06 -0.63 -20.39
N VAL A 272 3.81 -1.43 -21.44
CA VAL A 272 3.62 -0.92 -22.82
C VAL A 272 2.27 -1.27 -23.43
N LEU A 273 1.54 -2.20 -22.83
CA LEU A 273 0.26 -2.68 -23.35
C LEU A 273 -0.86 -2.34 -22.35
N TYR A 274 -1.90 -1.70 -22.86
CA TYR A 274 -3.14 -1.41 -22.15
C TYR A 274 -4.29 -1.96 -22.98
N ILE A 275 -5.30 -2.53 -22.33
CA ILE A 275 -6.40 -3.20 -23.00
C ILE A 275 -7.75 -2.75 -22.49
N GLU A 276 -8.76 -2.97 -23.31
CA GLU A 276 -10.16 -2.97 -22.91
C GLU A 276 -10.80 -4.30 -23.30
N LYS A 277 -11.91 -4.63 -22.65
CA LYS A 277 -12.71 -5.82 -22.95
C LYS A 277 -14.14 -5.40 -23.22
N SER A 278 -14.65 -5.74 -24.39
CA SER A 278 -16.05 -5.49 -24.77
C SER A 278 -17.01 -6.39 -23.98
N LYS A 279 -18.32 -6.11 -24.08
CA LYS A 279 -19.36 -6.95 -23.46
C LYS A 279 -19.34 -8.40 -23.98
N ASP A 280 -18.94 -8.59 -25.23
CA ASP A 280 -18.85 -9.89 -25.88
C ASP A 280 -17.53 -10.61 -25.56
N GLY A 281 -16.68 -10.01 -24.72
CA GLY A 281 -15.39 -10.57 -24.31
C GLY A 281 -14.24 -10.32 -25.27
N HIS A 282 -14.47 -9.57 -26.36
CA HIS A 282 -13.42 -9.17 -27.29
C HIS A 282 -12.42 -8.23 -26.60
N VAL A 283 -11.12 -8.49 -26.77
CA VAL A 283 -10.04 -7.71 -26.17
C VAL A 283 -9.39 -6.85 -27.27
N SER A 284 -9.37 -5.54 -27.06
CA SER A 284 -8.70 -4.57 -27.94
C SER A 284 -7.64 -3.79 -27.18
N ALA A 285 -6.59 -3.39 -27.88
CA ALA A 285 -5.57 -2.51 -27.33
C ALA A 285 -6.13 -1.08 -27.18
N VAL A 286 -5.76 -0.42 -26.09
CA VAL A 286 -6.11 0.96 -25.81
C VAL A 286 -4.86 1.81 -25.96
N ASP A 287 -4.93 2.83 -26.81
CA ASP A 287 -3.85 3.80 -26.93
C ASP A 287 -3.79 4.70 -25.69
N VAL A 288 -2.68 4.58 -24.94
CA VAL A 288 -2.38 5.34 -23.72
C VAL A 288 -1.11 6.13 -23.96
N THR A 289 -1.26 7.45 -24.10
CA THR A 289 -0.15 8.36 -24.37
C THR A 289 0.72 8.56 -23.14
N GLU A 290 0.10 8.84 -21.99
CA GLU A 290 0.79 9.17 -20.74
C GLU A 290 -0.08 8.75 -19.54
N ILE A 291 0.57 8.16 -18.54
CA ILE A 291 0.01 7.96 -17.20
C ILE A 291 0.29 9.20 -16.36
N VAL A 292 -0.71 9.68 -15.63
CA VAL A 292 -0.60 10.88 -14.78
C VAL A 292 -0.61 10.56 -13.30
N ASP A 293 -1.20 9.43 -12.90
CA ASP A 293 -1.26 9.02 -11.51
C ASP A 293 -1.41 7.50 -11.38
N PHE A 294 -1.04 6.95 -10.23
CA PHE A 294 -1.28 5.56 -9.88
C PHE A 294 -1.26 5.32 -8.37
N SER A 295 -1.81 4.17 -7.95
CA SER A 295 -1.71 3.65 -6.59
C SER A 295 -1.57 2.13 -6.63
N CYS A 296 -0.80 1.59 -5.69
CA CYS A 296 -0.61 0.15 -5.51
C CYS A 296 -1.30 -0.31 -4.23
N GLY A 297 -2.04 -1.42 -4.30
CA GLY A 297 -2.51 -2.15 -3.13
C GLY A 297 -1.58 -3.31 -2.83
N GLN A 298 -2.06 -4.34 -2.13
CA GLN A 298 -1.21 -5.46 -1.77
C GLN A 298 -0.66 -6.23 -2.99
N ASN A 299 -1.53 -6.53 -3.96
CA ASN A 299 -1.24 -7.38 -5.12
C ASN A 299 -1.89 -6.84 -6.41
N HIS A 300 -2.20 -5.54 -6.44
CA HIS A 300 -2.85 -4.91 -7.59
C HIS A 300 -2.40 -3.46 -7.73
N THR A 301 -2.58 -2.91 -8.92
CA THR A 301 -2.31 -1.50 -9.21
C THR A 301 -3.51 -0.90 -9.92
N VAL A 302 -3.79 0.37 -9.63
CA VAL A 302 -4.73 1.21 -10.39
C VAL A 302 -3.97 2.42 -10.90
N ALA A 303 -4.07 2.72 -12.19
CA ALA A 303 -3.42 3.87 -12.83
C ALA A 303 -4.44 4.73 -13.58
N ILE A 304 -4.13 6.00 -13.75
CA ILE A 304 -4.95 6.99 -14.46
C ILE A 304 -4.11 7.57 -15.59
N ASP A 305 -4.70 7.67 -16.78
CA ASP A 305 -4.07 8.36 -17.91
C ASP A 305 -4.48 9.84 -18.01
N SER A 306 -3.86 10.60 -18.92
CA SER A 306 -4.22 12.02 -19.10
C SER A 306 -5.64 12.26 -19.62
N LYS A 307 -6.28 11.24 -20.18
CA LYS A 307 -7.70 11.24 -20.58
C LYS A 307 -8.64 10.90 -19.41
N LYS A 308 -8.12 10.85 -18.17
CA LYS A 308 -8.87 10.56 -16.93
C LYS A 308 -9.48 9.15 -16.91
N ARG A 309 -9.00 8.24 -17.75
CA ARG A 309 -9.41 6.84 -17.77
C ARG A 309 -8.61 6.09 -16.71
N ALA A 310 -9.30 5.22 -15.95
CA ALA A 310 -8.66 4.38 -14.95
C ALA A 310 -8.44 2.96 -15.48
N PHE A 311 -7.26 2.42 -15.23
CA PHE A 311 -6.85 1.05 -15.57
C PHE A 311 -6.48 0.31 -14.30
N SER A 312 -6.80 -0.98 -14.20
CA SER A 312 -6.42 -1.83 -13.07
C SER A 312 -5.90 -3.19 -13.53
N TRP A 313 -4.97 -3.76 -12.77
CA TRP A 313 -4.41 -5.08 -13.02
C TRP A 313 -3.79 -5.70 -11.76
N GLY A 314 -3.41 -6.98 -11.85
CA GLY A 314 -2.94 -7.83 -10.76
C GLY A 314 -4.01 -8.80 -10.28
N PHE A 315 -4.02 -9.08 -8.98
CA PHE A 315 -4.94 -10.04 -8.38
C PHE A 315 -6.39 -9.53 -8.41
N GLY A 316 -7.29 -10.30 -9.05
CA GLY A 316 -8.71 -10.00 -9.22
C GLY A 316 -9.59 -10.34 -8.02
N GLY A 317 -9.06 -11.11 -7.08
CA GLY A 317 -9.78 -11.59 -5.90
C GLY A 317 -10.48 -10.46 -5.13
N PHE A 318 -11.70 -10.75 -4.67
CA PHE A 318 -12.62 -9.80 -4.02
C PHE A 318 -13.07 -8.62 -4.92
N GLY A 319 -12.82 -8.66 -6.23
CA GLY A 319 -13.29 -7.61 -7.14
C GLY A 319 -12.53 -6.30 -7.06
N ARG A 320 -11.32 -6.31 -6.47
CA ARG A 320 -10.47 -5.12 -6.24
C ARG A 320 -10.03 -4.40 -7.51
N LEU A 321 -10.21 -5.03 -8.68
CA LEU A 321 -9.95 -4.45 -10.00
C LEU A 321 -11.17 -3.72 -10.59
N GLY A 322 -12.39 -3.99 -10.11
CA GLY A 322 -13.58 -3.21 -10.50
C GLY A 322 -14.19 -3.56 -11.86
N HIS A 323 -13.88 -4.73 -12.42
CA HIS A 323 -14.35 -5.16 -13.75
C HIS A 323 -15.68 -5.93 -13.75
N ALA A 324 -16.43 -5.92 -12.64
CA ALA A 324 -17.60 -6.76 -12.40
C ALA A 324 -17.30 -8.28 -12.45
N GLU A 325 -16.03 -8.66 -12.32
CA GLU A 325 -15.54 -10.04 -12.24
C GLU A 325 -14.31 -10.13 -11.30
N GLN A 326 -13.98 -11.34 -10.85
CA GLN A 326 -12.86 -11.60 -9.90
C GLN A 326 -11.60 -12.13 -10.58
N LYS A 327 -11.54 -12.11 -11.90
CA LYS A 327 -10.42 -12.67 -12.65
C LYS A 327 -9.19 -11.77 -12.51
N ASP A 328 -8.03 -12.39 -12.37
CA ASP A 328 -6.75 -11.69 -12.46
C ASP A 328 -6.58 -11.08 -13.84
N GLU A 329 -5.98 -9.89 -13.86
CA GLU A 329 -5.64 -9.19 -15.09
C GLU A 329 -4.13 -9.02 -15.12
N MET A 330 -3.45 -9.66 -16.07
CA MET A 330 -1.99 -9.59 -16.19
C MET A 330 -1.52 -8.39 -17.03
N VAL A 331 -2.47 -7.60 -17.53
CA VAL A 331 -2.27 -6.41 -18.37
C VAL A 331 -3.21 -5.33 -17.84
N PRO A 332 -2.77 -4.07 -17.72
CA PRO A 332 -3.65 -2.95 -17.38
C PRO A 332 -4.93 -2.95 -18.21
N ARG A 333 -6.06 -3.17 -17.54
CA ARG A 333 -7.38 -3.22 -18.16
C ARG A 333 -8.19 -1.99 -17.81
N LEU A 334 -8.79 -1.37 -18.82
CA LEU A 334 -9.68 -0.22 -18.66
C LEU A 334 -10.88 -0.55 -17.77
N ILE A 335 -11.07 0.22 -16.70
CA ILE A 335 -12.24 0.15 -15.84
C ILE A 335 -13.40 0.87 -16.53
N LYS A 336 -14.18 0.12 -17.31
CA LYS A 336 -15.27 0.64 -18.15
C LYS A 336 -16.31 1.50 -17.43
N TYR A 337 -16.45 1.36 -16.12
CA TYR A 337 -17.33 2.20 -15.32
C TYR A 337 -16.94 3.70 -15.39
N PHE A 338 -15.65 4.02 -15.42
CA PHE A 338 -15.15 5.39 -15.43
C PHE A 338 -14.91 5.95 -16.84
N ASP A 339 -14.96 5.09 -17.86
CA ASP A 339 -14.82 5.45 -19.28
C ASP A 339 -16.11 6.08 -19.84
N SER A 340 -16.52 7.19 -19.25
CA SER A 340 -17.66 8.00 -19.68
C SER A 340 -17.41 9.46 -19.37
N GLN A 341 -17.95 10.36 -20.20
CA GLN A 341 -17.65 11.80 -20.16
C GLN A 341 -17.88 12.47 -18.79
N SER A 342 -18.73 11.93 -17.92
CA SER A 342 -19.05 12.50 -16.60
C SER A 342 -18.38 11.79 -15.40
N ARG A 343 -17.52 10.78 -15.64
CA ARG A 343 -16.91 9.96 -14.57
C ARG A 343 -15.40 9.82 -14.69
N GLY A 344 -14.75 10.79 -15.33
CA GLY A 344 -13.28 10.88 -15.34
C GLY A 344 -12.72 10.82 -13.92
N VAL A 345 -11.62 10.08 -13.75
CA VAL A 345 -10.98 9.86 -12.45
C VAL A 345 -9.87 10.89 -12.24
N ARG A 346 -9.90 11.55 -11.09
CA ARG A 346 -8.91 12.55 -10.67
C ARG A 346 -7.78 11.92 -9.85
N SER A 347 -8.11 11.00 -8.94
CA SER A 347 -7.13 10.30 -8.09
C SER A 347 -7.58 8.90 -7.73
N VAL A 348 -6.62 8.02 -7.47
CA VAL A 348 -6.83 6.62 -7.07
C VAL A 348 -6.04 6.28 -5.81
N HIS A 349 -6.62 5.45 -4.95
CA HIS A 349 -6.02 5.05 -3.68
C HIS A 349 -6.32 3.57 -3.42
N CYS A 350 -5.31 2.76 -3.18
CA CYS A 350 -5.48 1.32 -3.01
C CYS A 350 -5.20 0.91 -1.57
N GLY A 351 -6.16 0.22 -0.96
CA GLY A 351 -5.93 -0.52 0.27
C GLY A 351 -5.40 -1.92 -0.02
N SER A 352 -5.36 -2.77 1.01
CA SER A 352 -4.84 -4.14 0.88
C SER A 352 -5.63 -4.96 -0.15
N THR A 353 -6.96 -4.94 -0.05
CA THR A 353 -7.88 -5.75 -0.88
C THR A 353 -9.01 -4.95 -1.53
N TYR A 354 -8.86 -3.63 -1.61
CA TYR A 354 -9.84 -2.72 -2.18
C TYR A 354 -9.18 -1.52 -2.85
N SER A 355 -9.97 -0.80 -3.64
CA SER A 355 -9.56 0.36 -4.40
C SER A 355 -10.59 1.46 -4.25
N LEU A 356 -10.10 2.69 -4.20
CA LEU A 356 -10.89 3.91 -4.18
C LEU A 356 -10.53 4.75 -5.41
N ALA A 357 -11.54 5.40 -5.97
CA ALA A 357 -11.38 6.34 -7.07
C ALA A 357 -12.19 7.59 -6.75
N VAL A 358 -11.56 8.76 -6.88
CA VAL A 358 -12.22 10.07 -6.77
C VAL A 358 -12.40 10.62 -8.17
N THR A 359 -13.63 10.91 -8.56
CA THR A 359 -13.90 11.50 -9.88
C THR A 359 -13.63 12.99 -9.91
N GLU A 360 -13.62 13.59 -11.10
CA GLU A 360 -13.46 15.05 -11.29
C GLU A 360 -14.55 15.87 -10.57
N PHE A 361 -15.72 15.27 -10.31
CA PHE A 361 -16.84 15.87 -9.59
C PHE A 361 -16.86 15.51 -8.09
N ASN A 362 -15.70 15.17 -7.51
CA ASN A 362 -15.53 14.78 -6.10
C ASN A 362 -16.37 13.55 -5.67
N GLY A 363 -16.85 12.74 -6.62
CA GLY A 363 -17.53 11.49 -6.30
C GLY A 363 -16.53 10.43 -5.84
N LEU A 364 -16.67 9.93 -4.62
CA LEU A 364 -15.86 8.81 -4.11
C LEU A 364 -16.50 7.48 -4.43
N TYR A 365 -15.75 6.60 -5.08
CA TYR A 365 -16.16 5.24 -5.43
C TYR A 365 -15.24 4.21 -4.78
N MET A 366 -15.81 3.07 -4.42
CA MET A 366 -15.09 1.94 -3.82
C MET A 366 -15.43 0.63 -4.54
N PHE A 367 -14.41 -0.17 -4.81
CA PHE A 367 -14.51 -1.54 -5.31
C PHE A 367 -13.47 -2.43 -4.62
N GLY A 368 -13.70 -3.73 -4.58
CA GLY A 368 -12.97 -4.64 -3.69
C GLY A 368 -13.68 -4.88 -2.36
N GLN A 369 -12.90 -5.23 -1.34
CA GLN A 369 -13.42 -5.58 -0.02
C GLN A 369 -12.59 -4.97 1.11
N THR A 370 -13.26 -4.28 2.04
CA THR A 370 -12.65 -3.68 3.24
C THR A 370 -12.86 -4.53 4.50
N LYS A 371 -13.74 -5.54 4.45
CA LYS A 371 -14.07 -6.41 5.58
C LYS A 371 -13.47 -7.80 5.36
N LYS A 372 -13.00 -8.47 6.41
CA LYS A 372 -12.53 -9.87 6.31
C LYS A 372 -13.65 -10.85 5.95
N THR A 373 -14.90 -10.47 6.19
CA THR A 373 -16.10 -11.28 5.91
C THR A 373 -17.18 -10.42 5.27
N GLY A 374 -18.10 -11.05 4.54
CA GLY A 374 -19.23 -10.39 3.88
C GLY A 374 -19.03 -10.21 2.38
N GLU A 375 -19.86 -9.36 1.78
CA GLU A 375 -19.87 -9.13 0.34
C GLU A 375 -18.72 -8.24 -0.10
N ALA A 376 -18.17 -8.56 -1.27
CA ALA A 376 -17.17 -7.77 -1.96
C ALA A 376 -17.82 -6.98 -3.11
N ASN A 377 -17.34 -5.77 -3.36
CA ASN A 377 -17.84 -4.94 -4.44
C ASN A 377 -17.06 -5.24 -5.72
N MET A 378 -17.66 -6.01 -6.63
CA MET A 378 -17.05 -6.41 -7.89
C MET A 378 -16.90 -5.27 -8.90
N TYR A 379 -17.60 -4.16 -8.69
CA TYR A 379 -17.62 -2.98 -9.54
C TYR A 379 -17.60 -1.71 -8.66
N PRO A 380 -17.19 -0.55 -9.21
CA PRO A 380 -17.17 0.71 -8.46
C PRO A 380 -18.55 1.08 -7.93
N LYS A 381 -18.68 1.20 -6.60
CA LYS A 381 -19.89 1.68 -5.92
C LYS A 381 -19.64 3.04 -5.26
N PRO A 382 -20.53 4.02 -5.42
CA PRO A 382 -20.37 5.33 -4.79
C PRO A 382 -20.51 5.23 -3.26
N ILE A 383 -19.69 5.97 -2.53
CA ILE A 383 -19.83 6.21 -1.08
C ILE A 383 -20.65 7.49 -0.93
N GLN A 384 -21.98 7.34 -0.83
CA GLN A 384 -22.93 8.46 -0.84
C GLN A 384 -22.83 9.35 0.40
N ASP A 385 -22.39 8.81 1.54
CA ASP A 385 -22.20 9.57 2.79
C ASP A 385 -21.19 10.72 2.65
N LEU A 386 -20.30 10.65 1.65
CA LEU A 386 -19.30 11.68 1.33
C LEU A 386 -19.67 12.50 0.08
N ALA A 387 -20.90 12.41 -0.41
CA ALA A 387 -21.35 13.24 -1.51
C ALA A 387 -21.31 14.73 -1.13
N GLY A 388 -20.72 15.57 -1.98
CA GLY A 388 -20.58 17.01 -1.77
C GLY A 388 -19.37 17.44 -0.95
N TRP A 389 -18.65 16.51 -0.32
CA TRP A 389 -17.41 16.80 0.39
C TRP A 389 -16.25 17.02 -0.58
N ASN A 390 -15.40 18.02 -0.31
CA ASN A 390 -14.20 18.22 -1.11
C ASN A 390 -13.06 17.35 -0.58
N ILE A 391 -12.92 16.15 -1.15
CA ILE A 391 -11.88 15.19 -0.76
C ILE A 391 -10.51 15.71 -1.18
N LYS A 392 -9.62 15.91 -0.18
CA LYS A 392 -8.25 16.42 -0.37
C LYS A 392 -7.23 15.27 -0.34
N CYS A 393 -7.28 14.44 0.70
CA CYS A 393 -6.34 13.33 0.91
C CYS A 393 -7.07 12.07 1.38
N ILE A 394 -6.58 10.90 1.01
CA ILE A 394 -7.11 9.61 1.47
C ILE A 394 -5.95 8.72 1.93
N GLY A 395 -6.08 8.20 3.15
CA GLY A 395 -5.25 7.11 3.67
C GLY A 395 -6.00 5.79 3.63
N THR A 396 -5.34 4.72 3.18
CA THR A 396 -5.91 3.39 3.04
C THR A 396 -5.08 2.36 3.77
N GLY A 397 -5.62 1.80 4.85
CA GLY A 397 -4.99 0.73 5.61
C GLY A 397 -5.34 -0.65 5.08
N GLN A 398 -5.17 -1.67 5.92
CA GLN A 398 -5.56 -3.03 5.57
C GLN A 398 -7.08 -3.15 5.32
N THR A 399 -7.88 -2.62 6.24
CA THR A 399 -9.35 -2.66 6.22
C THR A 399 -10.00 -1.28 6.44
N SER A 400 -9.23 -0.36 7.01
CA SER A 400 -9.69 0.97 7.45
C SER A 400 -9.37 2.03 6.40
N ILE A 401 -10.22 3.04 6.32
CA ILE A 401 -10.10 4.18 5.42
C ILE A 401 -10.20 5.45 6.25
N ILE A 402 -9.32 6.40 5.94
CA ILE A 402 -9.37 7.75 6.49
C ILE A 402 -9.29 8.77 5.36
N VAL A 403 -10.08 9.82 5.45
CA VAL A 403 -10.24 10.85 4.44
C VAL A 403 -10.10 12.20 5.10
N ALA A 404 -9.21 13.05 4.58
CA ALA A 404 -9.26 14.48 4.84
C ALA A 404 -10.13 15.12 3.75
N ALA A 405 -11.27 15.68 4.15
CA ALA A 405 -12.18 16.36 3.25
C ALA A 405 -12.62 17.68 3.89
N ASP A 406 -12.60 18.75 3.09
CA ASP A 406 -12.81 20.11 3.58
C ASP A 406 -11.87 20.38 4.78
N GLU A 407 -12.42 20.75 5.94
CA GLU A 407 -11.67 20.96 7.18
C GLU A 407 -11.90 19.84 8.21
N SER A 408 -12.38 18.67 7.77
CA SER A 408 -12.65 17.52 8.62
C SER A 408 -11.80 16.32 8.26
N VAL A 409 -11.59 15.46 9.27
CA VAL A 409 -11.00 14.14 9.09
C VAL A 409 -12.10 13.12 9.34
N ILE A 410 -12.34 12.24 8.38
CA ILE A 410 -13.43 11.27 8.38
C ILE A 410 -12.82 9.88 8.29
N ALA A 411 -13.19 8.98 9.20
CA ALA A 411 -12.65 7.63 9.28
C ALA A 411 -13.75 6.57 9.38
N TRP A 412 -13.51 5.42 8.76
CA TRP A 412 -14.33 4.22 8.96
C TRP A 412 -13.51 2.96 8.71
N GLY A 413 -13.93 1.86 9.31
CA GLY A 413 -13.20 0.61 9.29
C GLY A 413 -13.94 -0.46 10.07
N ALA A 414 -13.92 -1.68 9.54
CA ALA A 414 -14.51 -2.83 10.20
C ALA A 414 -13.51 -3.47 11.17
N SER A 415 -14.05 -4.09 12.23
CA SER A 415 -13.28 -4.85 13.21
C SER A 415 -12.39 -5.92 12.56
N PRO A 416 -11.18 -6.20 13.09
CA PRO A 416 -10.54 -5.51 14.22
C PRO A 416 -9.89 -4.19 13.81
N CYS A 417 -10.07 -3.17 14.65
CA CYS A 417 -9.35 -1.89 14.56
C CYS A 417 -8.51 -1.70 15.83
N TYR A 418 -7.35 -1.11 15.64
CA TYR A 418 -6.26 -0.97 16.61
C TYR A 418 -6.00 0.51 16.94
N GLY A 419 -7.01 1.38 16.76
CA GLY A 419 -6.95 2.80 17.05
C GLY A 419 -6.74 3.69 15.82
N GLU A 420 -6.47 3.12 14.65
CA GLU A 420 -6.15 3.83 13.41
C GLU A 420 -7.29 4.70 12.86
N LEU A 421 -8.51 4.58 13.41
CA LEU A 421 -9.64 5.44 13.10
C LEU A 421 -9.65 6.74 13.91
N GLY A 422 -8.94 6.82 15.04
CA GLY A 422 -8.87 8.02 15.89
C GLY A 422 -10.18 8.38 16.62
N LEU A 423 -11.18 7.50 16.61
CA LEU A 423 -12.53 7.73 17.16
C LEU A 423 -12.62 7.60 18.69
N GLY A 424 -11.55 7.15 19.35
CA GLY A 424 -11.48 7.00 20.79
C GLY A 424 -11.80 5.61 21.33
N ASP A 425 -11.59 5.44 22.63
CA ASP A 425 -11.63 4.13 23.32
C ASP A 425 -13.03 3.48 23.31
N MET A 426 -14.07 4.30 23.33
CA MET A 426 -15.47 3.86 23.33
C MET A 426 -15.95 3.41 21.96
N GLN A 427 -15.38 3.95 20.88
CA GLN A 427 -15.76 3.61 19.52
C GLN A 427 -14.55 3.18 18.70
N LYS A 428 -14.20 1.90 18.78
CA LYS A 428 -13.02 1.36 18.09
C LYS A 428 -13.22 1.15 16.58
N THR A 429 -14.46 0.97 16.12
CA THR A 429 -14.80 0.64 14.72
C THR A 429 -15.97 1.48 14.23
N SER A 430 -16.13 1.60 12.91
CA SER A 430 -17.30 2.23 12.30
C SER A 430 -17.58 1.64 10.92
N THR A 431 -18.82 1.21 10.67
CA THR A 431 -19.23 0.70 9.35
C THR A 431 -19.55 1.80 8.36
N THR A 432 -19.81 3.01 8.84
CA THR A 432 -20.09 4.21 8.05
C THR A 432 -19.03 5.28 8.32
N PRO A 433 -18.78 6.20 7.37
CA PRO A 433 -17.90 7.34 7.57
C PRO A 433 -18.31 8.14 8.83
N LYS A 434 -17.35 8.43 9.70
CA LYS A 434 -17.54 9.27 10.89
C LYS A 434 -16.43 10.28 11.04
N GLU A 435 -16.79 11.48 11.46
CA GLU A 435 -15.81 12.52 11.77
C GLU A 435 -14.97 12.16 13.00
N VAL A 436 -13.67 12.41 12.90
CA VAL A 436 -12.71 12.29 13.98
C VAL A 436 -12.73 13.60 14.76
N ASN A 437 -13.62 13.68 15.76
CA ASN A 437 -13.93 14.93 16.47
C ASN A 437 -12.71 15.69 17.01
N LYS A 438 -11.65 14.97 17.44
CA LYS A 438 -10.40 15.59 17.93
C LYS A 438 -9.60 16.32 16.85
N LEU A 439 -9.90 16.07 15.58
CA LEU A 439 -9.29 16.69 14.40
C LEU A 439 -10.31 17.49 13.58
N SER A 440 -11.54 17.68 14.06
CA SER A 440 -12.54 18.50 13.37
C SER A 440 -12.03 19.93 13.28
N GLY A 441 -11.95 20.51 12.08
CA GLY A 441 -11.37 21.82 11.80
C GLY A 441 -9.83 21.84 11.75
N ALA A 442 -9.17 20.70 11.55
CA ALA A 442 -7.74 20.64 11.30
C ALA A 442 -7.47 20.58 9.79
N LYS A 443 -6.65 21.50 9.29
CA LYS A 443 -6.25 21.52 7.87
C LYS A 443 -5.14 20.49 7.65
N VAL A 444 -5.50 19.34 7.07
CA VAL A 444 -4.56 18.24 6.78
C VAL A 444 -3.89 18.45 5.43
N THR A 445 -2.55 18.43 5.38
CA THR A 445 -1.75 18.60 4.15
C THR A 445 -1.24 17.27 3.60
N SER A 446 -1.00 16.28 4.46
CA SER A 446 -0.55 14.94 4.08
C SER A 446 -1.19 13.90 5.00
N LEU A 447 -1.56 12.75 4.46
CA LEU A 447 -2.31 11.69 5.17
C LEU A 447 -1.93 10.33 4.60
N THR A 448 -1.60 9.38 5.47
CA THR A 448 -1.30 8.00 5.09
C THR A 448 -1.74 7.02 6.17
N MET A 449 -1.86 5.76 5.80
CA MET A 449 -2.05 4.66 6.74
C MET A 449 -0.99 3.59 6.51
N GLY A 450 -0.52 3.00 7.61
CA GLY A 450 0.11 1.69 7.59
C GLY A 450 -0.94 0.58 7.62
N ILE A 451 -0.52 -0.63 7.97
CA ILE A 451 -1.45 -1.77 8.06
C ILE A 451 -2.59 -1.51 9.07
N CYS A 452 -2.29 -0.94 10.24
CA CYS A 452 -3.26 -0.60 11.28
C CYS A 452 -2.85 0.60 12.15
N PHE A 453 -2.28 1.64 11.52
CA PHE A 453 -2.05 2.94 12.14
C PHE A 453 -2.17 4.04 11.09
N THR A 454 -2.31 5.27 11.57
CA THR A 454 -2.51 6.46 10.74
C THR A 454 -1.50 7.53 11.10
N LEU A 455 -0.94 8.16 10.06
CA LEU A 455 -0.09 9.35 10.18
C LEU A 455 -0.71 10.46 9.35
N LEU A 456 -0.72 11.67 9.89
CA LEU A 456 -1.11 12.85 9.14
C LEU A 456 -0.29 14.06 9.54
N VAL A 457 -0.20 15.01 8.62
CA VAL A 457 0.41 16.32 8.81
C VAL A 457 -0.71 17.33 8.91
N ALA A 458 -0.81 18.00 10.05
CA ALA A 458 -1.75 19.09 10.27
C ALA A 458 -1.04 20.44 10.19
N SER A 459 -1.62 21.37 9.43
CA SER A 459 -1.18 22.76 9.37
C SER A 459 -1.34 23.43 10.73
N ASP A 460 -0.36 24.24 11.07
CA ASP A 460 -0.19 25.01 12.31
C ASP A 460 0.24 26.45 11.99
N GLU A 461 -0.16 26.97 10.82
CA GLU A 461 0.19 28.30 10.31
C GLU A 461 -0.46 29.41 11.14
N THR A 462 -1.67 29.18 11.67
CA THR A 462 -2.41 30.16 12.48
C THR A 462 -2.35 29.86 13.98
N PRO A 463 -2.48 30.87 14.86
CA PRO A 463 -2.52 30.65 16.31
C PRO A 463 -3.63 29.70 16.76
N GLU A 464 -4.79 29.74 16.11
CA GLU A 464 -5.93 28.87 16.42
C GLU A 464 -5.63 27.41 16.06
N GLN A 465 -4.92 27.18 14.94
CA GLN A 465 -4.47 25.85 14.55
C GLN A 465 -3.46 25.30 15.57
N LYS A 466 -2.47 26.09 15.98
CA LYS A 466 -1.48 25.70 17.00
C LYS A 466 -2.14 25.30 18.32
N GLN A 467 -2.97 26.17 18.88
CA GLN A 467 -3.64 25.93 20.16
C GLN A 467 -4.46 24.63 20.15
N LYS A 468 -5.10 24.33 19.02
CA LYS A 468 -5.88 23.10 18.84
C LYS A 468 -5.02 21.85 18.81
N LEU A 469 -3.88 21.91 18.12
CA LEU A 469 -2.94 20.79 18.06
C LEU A 469 -2.25 20.59 19.41
N GLU A 470 -1.93 21.65 20.14
CA GLU A 470 -1.39 21.61 21.50
C GLU A 470 -2.34 20.94 22.50
N ALA A 471 -3.67 21.01 22.27
CA ALA A 471 -4.66 20.31 23.08
C ALA A 471 -4.64 18.78 22.90
N LEU A 472 -3.97 18.26 21.86
CA LEU A 472 -3.74 16.83 21.70
C LEU A 472 -2.61 16.37 22.63
N LYS A 473 -2.78 15.18 23.18
CA LYS A 473 -1.74 14.52 23.99
C LYS A 473 -0.51 14.26 23.14
N GLU A 474 0.65 14.34 23.76
CA GLU A 474 1.92 13.97 23.15
C GLU A 474 2.16 12.47 23.31
N TYR A 475 2.66 11.82 22.27
CA TYR A 475 3.12 10.45 22.31
C TYR A 475 4.64 10.39 22.43
N THR A 476 5.12 9.85 23.54
CA THR A 476 6.54 9.55 23.79
C THR A 476 6.66 8.03 23.96
N PRO A 477 7.19 7.30 22.95
CA PRO A 477 7.24 5.84 22.91
C PRO A 477 8.05 5.16 24.01
#